data_AF-A0A1E1WMY7-F1
#
_entry.id   AF-A0A1E1WMY7-F1
#
_cell.length_a   1.000
_cell.length_b   1.000
_cell.length_c   1.000
_cell.angle_alpha   90.00
_cell.angle_beta   90.00
_cell.angle_gamma   90.00
#
_symmetry.space_group_name_H-M   'P 1'
#
loop_
_entity.id
_entity.type
_entity.pdbx_description
1 polymer ?
#
loop_
_entity_poly.entity_id
_entity_poly.type
_entity_poly.pdbx_seq_one_letter_code
_entity_poly.pdbx_strand_id
1 'polypeptide(L)'
;VSQQLATQLATVEDAYDSLVAAAKDRKARLEDARNLYQFLEDHDEEEAWVTDKQRICRADVAAKDLRGVLALKQKHTALLHELRAREHVSQRHRAKGQSLIEANHPKSAEIERRLTSLSQQWATLRELAAAREKQLADAAEAHQFYGDANEAESWMKEKRALLAVR
;
A
#
# COMPACT_ATOMS: atom_id res chain seq x y z
N VAL A 1 -7.80 71.41 -5.28
CA VAL A 1 -8.72 70.50 -4.55
C VAL A 1 -9.18 69.35 -5.43
N SER A 2 -9.88 69.57 -6.55
CA SER A 2 -10.38 68.49 -7.43
C SER A 2 -9.29 67.52 -7.94
N GLN A 3 -8.18 68.06 -8.44
CA GLN A 3 -7.07 67.25 -8.97
C GLN A 3 -6.35 66.42 -7.89
N GLN A 4 -6.25 66.96 -6.68
CA GLN A 4 -5.62 66.31 -5.54
C GLN A 4 -6.49 65.17 -5.00
N LEU A 5 -7.82 65.37 -4.99
CA LEU A 5 -8.79 64.32 -4.65
C LEU A 5 -8.74 63.17 -5.68
N ALA A 6 -8.64 63.49 -6.97
CA ALA A 6 -8.53 62.50 -8.04
C ALA A 6 -7.25 61.66 -7.92
N THR A 7 -6.10 62.28 -7.60
CA THR A 7 -4.84 61.54 -7.36
C THR A 7 -4.94 60.62 -6.14
N GLN A 8 -5.57 61.08 -5.05
CA GLN A 8 -5.78 60.26 -3.85
C GLN A 8 -6.71 59.07 -4.14
N LEU A 9 -7.77 59.27 -4.92
CA LEU A 9 -8.69 58.19 -5.33
C LEU A 9 -7.95 57.12 -6.14
N ALA A 10 -7.19 57.53 -7.16
CA ALA A 10 -6.40 56.61 -7.98
C ALA A 10 -5.37 55.81 -7.15
N THR A 11 -4.73 56.47 -6.18
CA THR A 11 -3.77 55.80 -5.29
C THR A 11 -4.46 54.72 -4.44
N VAL A 12 -5.68 54.98 -3.96
CA VAL A 12 -6.46 54.02 -3.18
C VAL A 12 -6.96 52.87 -4.06
N GLU A 13 -7.39 53.16 -5.29
CA GLU A 13 -7.77 52.14 -6.28
C GLU A 13 -6.59 51.21 -6.60
N ASP A 14 -5.41 51.75 -6.92
CA ASP A 14 -4.20 50.97 -7.18
C ASP A 14 -3.77 50.12 -5.98
N ALA A 15 -3.86 50.69 -4.77
CA ALA A 15 -3.54 49.99 -3.53
C ALA A 15 -4.52 48.85 -3.24
N TYR A 16 -5.82 49.07 -3.53
CA TYR A 16 -6.85 48.05 -3.39
C TYR A 16 -6.62 46.90 -4.38
N ASP A 17 -6.36 47.20 -5.65
CA ASP A 17 -6.10 46.19 -6.68
C ASP A 17 -4.84 45.37 -6.35
N SER A 18 -3.78 46.04 -5.87
CA SER A 18 -2.56 45.39 -5.40
C SER A 18 -2.82 44.46 -4.21
N LEU A 19 -3.64 44.90 -3.25
CA LEU A 19 -4.02 44.09 -2.08
C LEU A 19 -4.83 42.85 -2.51
N VAL A 20 -5.79 43.00 -3.42
CA VAL A 20 -6.59 41.89 -3.94
C VAL A 20 -5.71 40.88 -4.68
N ALA A 21 -4.77 41.35 -5.50
CA ALA A 21 -3.81 40.49 -6.19
C ALA A 21 -2.93 39.71 -5.20
N ALA A 22 -2.36 40.40 -4.20
CA ALA A 22 -1.54 39.76 -3.16
C ALA A 22 -2.33 38.76 -2.31
N ALA A 23 -3.59 39.05 -1.99
CA ALA A 23 -4.46 38.14 -1.26
C ALA A 23 -4.76 36.87 -2.08
N LYS A 24 -5.02 37.00 -3.38
CA LYS A 24 -5.25 35.88 -4.29
C LYS A 24 -4.01 34.98 -4.41
N ASP A 25 -2.83 35.58 -4.59
CA ASP A 25 -1.55 34.87 -4.64
C ASP A 25 -1.25 34.13 -3.33
N ARG A 26 -1.45 34.79 -2.18
CA ARG A 26 -1.31 34.14 -0.86
C ARG A 26 -2.26 32.97 -0.70
N LYS A 27 -3.52 33.10 -1.11
CA LYS A 27 -4.50 32.00 -1.04
C LYS A 27 -4.04 30.81 -1.86
N ALA A 28 -3.61 31.02 -3.11
CA ALA A 28 -3.13 29.95 -3.98
C ALA A 28 -1.94 29.19 -3.34
N ARG A 29 -0.93 29.91 -2.84
CA ARG A 29 0.22 29.29 -2.15
C ARG A 29 -0.17 28.47 -0.92
N LEU A 30 -1.16 28.92 -0.15
CA LEU A 30 -1.64 28.19 1.03
C LEU A 30 -2.41 26.93 0.64
N GLU A 31 -3.22 26.99 -0.42
CA GLU A 31 -3.93 25.83 -0.96
C GLU A 31 -2.94 24.79 -1.50
N ASP A 32 -1.91 25.23 -2.23
CA ASP A 32 -0.84 24.36 -2.73
C ASP A 32 -0.08 23.69 -1.58
N ALA A 33 0.34 24.46 -0.57
CA ALA A 33 1.02 23.93 0.60
C ALA A 33 0.17 22.90 1.34
N ARG A 34 -1.13 23.20 1.55
CA ARG A 34 -2.06 22.26 2.18
C ARG A 34 -2.18 20.96 1.37
N ASN A 35 -2.34 21.06 0.05
CA ASN A 35 -2.50 19.89 -0.81
C ASN A 35 -1.23 19.02 -0.82
N LEU A 36 -0.05 19.65 -0.82
CA LEU A 36 1.24 18.96 -0.68
C LEU A 36 1.33 18.23 0.66
N TYR A 37 1.08 18.89 1.79
CA TYR A 37 1.21 18.25 3.10
C TYR A 37 0.24 17.10 3.27
N GLN A 38 -1.00 17.24 2.80
CA GLN A 38 -1.93 16.12 2.80
C GLN A 38 -1.42 14.97 1.92
N PHE A 39 -0.86 15.26 0.75
CA PHE A 39 -0.26 14.22 -0.09
C PHE A 39 0.90 13.51 0.62
N LEU A 40 1.77 14.23 1.32
CA LEU A 40 2.91 13.65 2.03
C LEU A 40 2.46 12.75 3.19
N GLU A 41 1.46 13.19 3.96
CA GLU A 41 0.87 12.39 5.02
C GLU A 41 0.25 11.10 4.46
N ASP A 42 -0.63 11.23 3.45
CA ASP A 42 -1.24 10.07 2.77
C ASP A 42 -0.15 9.11 2.21
N HIS A 43 0.98 9.67 1.75
CA HIS A 43 2.09 8.88 1.22
C HIS A 43 2.82 8.08 2.29
N ASP A 44 3.16 8.72 3.40
CA ASP A 44 3.89 8.08 4.49
C ASP A 44 3.00 6.98 5.15
N GLU A 45 1.68 7.20 5.22
CA GLU A 45 0.72 6.16 5.65
C GLU A 45 0.69 4.95 4.71
N GLU A 46 0.62 5.17 3.40
CA GLU A 46 0.63 4.09 2.42
C GLU A 46 1.97 3.34 2.41
N GLU A 47 3.10 4.04 2.53
CA GLU A 47 4.43 3.43 2.63
C GLU A 47 4.57 2.56 3.90
N ALA A 48 4.11 3.07 5.05
CA ALA A 48 4.12 2.32 6.30
C ALA A 48 3.26 1.06 6.19
N TRP A 49 2.07 1.17 5.60
CA TRP A 49 1.17 0.04 5.39
C TRP A 49 1.80 -1.02 4.48
N VAL A 50 2.39 -0.62 3.35
CA VAL A 50 3.06 -1.55 2.42
C VAL A 50 4.22 -2.24 3.12
N THR A 51 5.03 -1.50 3.87
CA THR A 51 6.18 -2.04 4.62
C THR A 51 5.75 -3.09 5.65
N ASP A 52 4.68 -2.84 6.40
CA ASP A 52 4.13 -3.84 7.34
C ASP A 52 3.64 -5.09 6.62
N LYS A 53 2.91 -4.95 5.50
CA LYS A 53 2.44 -6.11 4.73
C LYS A 53 3.58 -6.90 4.10
N GLN A 54 4.65 -6.24 3.66
CA GLN A 54 5.85 -6.92 3.18
C GLN A 54 6.50 -7.74 4.30
N ARG A 55 6.59 -7.20 5.52
CA ARG A 55 7.11 -7.93 6.69
C ARG A 55 6.28 -9.19 6.98
N ILE A 56 4.95 -9.10 6.92
CA ILE A 56 4.07 -10.27 7.06
C ILE A 56 4.36 -11.29 5.96
N CYS A 57 4.53 -10.85 4.71
CA CYS A 57 4.79 -11.76 3.60
C CYS A 57 6.13 -12.48 3.71
N ARG A 58 7.14 -11.84 4.32
CA ARG A 58 8.49 -12.40 4.54
C ARG A 58 8.57 -13.40 5.70
N ALA A 59 7.56 -13.50 6.57
CA ALA A 59 7.63 -14.40 7.72
C ALA A 59 7.72 -15.88 7.30
N ASP A 60 8.47 -16.72 7.99
CA ASP A 60 8.56 -18.14 7.59
C ASP A 60 7.23 -18.89 7.75
N VAL A 61 7.05 -19.95 6.96
CA VAL A 61 5.93 -20.89 7.10
C VAL A 61 6.25 -21.90 8.21
N ALA A 62 6.12 -21.47 9.45
CA ALA A 62 6.40 -22.29 10.63
C ALA A 62 5.12 -22.98 11.16
N ALA A 63 4.66 -24.02 10.46
CA ALA A 63 3.58 -24.88 10.92
C ALA A 63 4.10 -26.29 11.26
N LYS A 64 3.51 -26.92 12.28
CA LYS A 64 3.92 -28.26 12.75
C LYS A 64 3.11 -29.39 12.12
N ASP A 65 1.92 -29.08 11.60
CA ASP A 65 0.97 -30.03 11.05
C ASP A 65 0.14 -29.41 9.92
N LEU A 66 -0.62 -30.25 9.20
CA LEU A 66 -1.47 -29.84 8.10
C LEU A 66 -2.47 -28.76 8.53
N ARG A 67 -3.07 -28.91 9.72
CA ARG A 67 -4.05 -27.96 10.27
C ARG A 67 -3.43 -26.56 10.43
N GLY A 68 -2.20 -26.47 10.95
CA GLY A 68 -1.47 -25.23 11.09
C GLY A 68 -1.18 -24.56 9.75
N VAL A 69 -0.77 -25.33 8.73
CA VAL A 69 -0.55 -24.78 7.39
C VAL A 69 -1.85 -24.25 6.78
N LEU A 70 -2.95 -24.99 6.90
CA LEU A 70 -4.26 -24.56 6.39
C LEU A 70 -4.74 -23.27 7.07
N ALA A 71 -4.50 -23.10 8.37
CA ALA A 71 -4.80 -21.85 9.06
C ALA A 71 -3.94 -20.68 8.56
N LEU A 72 -2.65 -20.91 8.27
CA LEU A 72 -1.78 -19.90 7.66
C LEU A 72 -2.24 -19.54 6.24
N LYS A 73 -2.68 -20.52 5.44
CA LYS A 73 -3.28 -20.28 4.11
C LYS A 73 -4.51 -19.39 4.21
N GLN A 74 -5.42 -19.67 5.14
CA GLN A 74 -6.61 -18.84 5.33
C GLN A 74 -6.26 -17.39 5.68
N LYS A 75 -5.30 -17.18 6.59
CA LYS A 75 -4.80 -15.83 6.92
C LYS A 75 -4.18 -15.14 5.70
N HIS A 76 -3.44 -15.89 4.88
CA HIS A 76 -2.84 -15.35 3.67
C HIS A 76 -3.88 -14.97 2.62
N THR A 77 -4.94 -15.78 2.44
CA THR A 77 -6.07 -15.42 1.58
C THR A 77 -6.73 -14.13 2.02
N ALA A 78 -6.94 -13.92 3.32
CA ALA A 78 -7.44 -12.65 3.86
C ALA A 78 -6.52 -11.47 3.52
N LEU A 79 -5.19 -11.64 3.67
CA LEU A 79 -4.21 -10.64 3.26
C LEU A 79 -4.34 -10.30 1.77
N LEU A 80 -4.49 -11.29 0.88
CA LEU A 80 -4.67 -11.04 -0.56
C LEU A 80 -5.94 -10.23 -0.87
N HIS A 81 -7.02 -10.45 -0.11
CA HIS A 81 -8.23 -9.62 -0.22
C HIS A 81 -7.97 -8.18 0.23
N GLU A 82 -7.25 -7.98 1.33
CA GLU A 82 -6.84 -6.66 1.79
C GLU A 82 -5.98 -5.93 0.73
N LEU A 83 -5.02 -6.63 0.10
CA LEU A 83 -4.18 -6.06 -0.95
C LEU A 83 -5.02 -5.55 -2.12
N ARG A 84 -5.98 -6.37 -2.60
CA ARG A 84 -6.89 -6.00 -3.69
C ARG A 84 -7.75 -4.79 -3.32
N ALA A 85 -8.29 -4.75 -2.11
CA ALA A 85 -9.10 -3.62 -1.65
C ALA A 85 -8.28 -2.32 -1.55
N ARG A 86 -7.02 -2.42 -1.10
CA ARG A 86 -6.13 -1.27 -0.92
C ARG A 86 -5.57 -0.73 -2.25
N GLU A 87 -5.59 -1.53 -3.31
CA GLU A 87 -5.13 -1.11 -4.65
C GLU A 87 -5.85 0.15 -5.17
N HIS A 88 -7.16 0.27 -4.91
CA HIS A 88 -7.91 1.48 -5.25
C HIS A 88 -7.47 2.72 -4.46
N VAL A 89 -7.05 2.56 -3.21
CA VAL A 89 -6.52 3.65 -2.38
C VAL A 89 -5.19 4.13 -2.96
N SER A 90 -4.29 3.19 -3.26
CA SER A 90 -3.00 3.47 -3.90
C SER A 90 -3.14 4.17 -5.25
N GLN A 91 -4.12 3.76 -6.08
CA GLN A 91 -4.41 4.41 -7.36
C GLN A 91 -4.88 5.85 -7.18
N ARG A 92 -5.78 6.13 -6.22
CA ARG A 92 -6.22 7.50 -5.93
C ARG A 92 -5.08 8.37 -5.42
N HIS A 93 -4.23 7.82 -4.55
CA HIS A 93 -3.05 8.51 -4.06
C HIS A 93 -2.10 8.88 -5.20
N ARG A 94 -1.83 7.94 -6.11
CA ARG A 94 -1.04 8.20 -7.31
C ARG A 94 -1.65 9.28 -8.20
N ALA A 95 -2.96 9.26 -8.41
CA ALA A 95 -3.65 10.29 -9.20
C ALA A 95 -3.52 11.69 -8.57
N LYS A 96 -3.61 11.79 -7.24
CA LYS A 96 -3.40 13.04 -6.50
C LYS A 96 -1.96 13.56 -6.62
N GLY A 97 -0.97 12.68 -6.52
CA GLY A 97 0.42 13.06 -6.74
C GLY A 97 0.68 13.50 -8.19
N GLN A 98 0.09 12.80 -9.16
CA GLN A 98 0.21 13.15 -10.57
C GLN A 98 -0.42 14.51 -10.90
N SER A 99 -1.58 14.84 -10.33
CA SER A 99 -2.22 16.13 -10.56
C SER A 99 -1.41 17.30 -9.98
N LEU A 100 -0.72 17.11 -8.85
CA LEU A 100 0.24 18.09 -8.32
C LEU A 100 1.43 18.29 -9.27
N ILE A 101 1.90 17.21 -9.92
CA ILE A 101 2.98 17.29 -10.90
C ILE A 101 2.52 18.06 -12.15
N GLU A 102 1.34 17.74 -12.68
CA GLU A 102 0.74 18.40 -13.85
C GLU A 102 0.45 19.89 -13.60
N ALA A 103 0.16 20.26 -12.36
CA ALA A 103 0.02 21.66 -11.93
C ALA A 103 1.37 22.41 -11.83
N ASN A 104 2.49 21.80 -12.22
CA ASN A 104 3.85 22.35 -12.10
C ASN A 104 4.20 22.78 -10.67
N HIS A 105 3.77 21.99 -9.68
CA HIS A 105 4.07 22.28 -8.28
C HIS A 105 5.60 22.36 -8.07
N PRO A 106 6.14 23.30 -7.26
CA PRO A 106 7.59 23.46 -7.07
C PRO A 106 8.33 22.20 -6.58
N LYS A 107 7.59 21.25 -6.00
CA LYS A 107 8.07 19.97 -5.50
C LYS A 107 7.80 18.76 -6.40
N SER A 108 7.44 18.95 -7.67
CA SER A 108 7.09 17.85 -8.59
C SER A 108 8.14 16.72 -8.61
N ALA A 109 9.43 17.05 -8.62
CA ALA A 109 10.50 16.04 -8.59
C ALA A 109 10.51 15.18 -7.32
N GLU A 110 10.21 15.77 -6.15
CA GLU A 110 10.10 15.04 -4.89
C GLU A 110 8.88 14.10 -4.91
N ILE A 111 7.74 14.60 -5.42
CA ILE A 111 6.49 13.85 -5.55
C ILE A 111 6.69 12.65 -6.48
N GLU A 112 7.30 12.86 -7.66
CA GLU A 112 7.56 11.81 -8.64
C GLU A 112 8.47 10.70 -8.08
N ARG A 113 9.55 11.09 -7.39
CA ARG A 113 10.47 10.14 -6.73
C ARG A 113 9.72 9.28 -5.71
N ARG A 114 8.88 9.92 -4.88
CA ARG A 114 8.07 9.23 -3.87
C ARG A 114 7.07 8.27 -4.52
N LEU A 115 6.29 8.72 -5.50
CA LEU A 115 5.35 7.87 -6.24
C LEU A 115 6.03 6.66 -6.89
N THR A 116 7.23 6.86 -7.44
CA THR A 116 8.03 5.78 -8.06
C THR A 116 8.47 4.77 -7.01
N SER A 117 9.01 5.24 -5.88
CA SER A 117 9.41 4.39 -4.75
C SER A 117 8.26 3.54 -4.23
N LEU A 118 7.10 4.17 -3.98
CA LEU A 118 5.91 3.45 -3.50
C LEU A 118 5.41 2.44 -4.53
N SER A 119 5.46 2.76 -5.82
CA SER A 119 5.11 1.81 -6.88
C SER A 119 6.03 0.58 -6.90
N GLN A 120 7.33 0.77 -6.67
CA GLN A 120 8.29 -0.32 -6.54
C GLN A 120 8.02 -1.18 -5.29
N GLN A 121 7.75 -0.56 -4.14
CA GLN A 121 7.40 -1.28 -2.91
C GLN A 121 6.11 -2.11 -3.09
N TRP A 122 5.11 -1.59 -3.81
CA TRP A 122 3.91 -2.34 -4.17
C TRP A 122 4.22 -3.54 -5.07
N ALA A 123 5.10 -3.37 -6.06
CA ALA A 123 5.55 -4.49 -6.90
C ALA A 123 6.23 -5.59 -6.07
N THR A 124 7.17 -5.21 -5.20
CA THR A 124 7.84 -6.13 -4.27
C THR A 124 6.84 -6.82 -3.34
N LEU A 125 5.82 -6.11 -2.84
CA LEU A 125 4.78 -6.71 -2.01
C LEU A 125 3.99 -7.80 -2.77
N ARG A 126 3.64 -7.56 -4.03
CA ARG A 126 2.96 -8.57 -4.87
C ARG A 126 3.82 -9.80 -5.10
N GLU A 127 5.11 -9.62 -5.37
CA GLU A 127 6.07 -10.71 -5.54
C GLU A 127 6.22 -11.53 -4.26
N LEU A 128 6.37 -10.88 -3.10
CA LEU A 128 6.46 -11.54 -1.81
C LEU A 128 5.17 -12.29 -1.46
N ALA A 129 4.01 -11.71 -1.76
CA ALA A 129 2.73 -12.35 -1.53
C ALA A 129 2.59 -13.63 -2.38
N ALA A 130 2.91 -13.56 -3.67
CA ALA A 130 2.88 -14.72 -4.56
C ALA A 130 3.88 -15.81 -4.15
N ALA A 131 5.10 -15.42 -3.75
CA ALA A 131 6.10 -16.36 -3.25
C ALA A 131 5.61 -17.08 -1.98
N ARG A 132 5.01 -16.34 -1.04
CA ARG A 132 4.44 -16.92 0.18
C ARG A 132 3.26 -17.85 -0.12
N GLU A 133 2.39 -17.48 -1.05
CA GLU A 133 1.27 -18.33 -1.47
C GLU A 133 1.77 -19.69 -1.95
N LYS A 134 2.81 -19.69 -2.79
CA LYS A 134 3.47 -20.91 -3.25
C LYS A 134 4.07 -21.71 -2.09
N GLN A 135 4.85 -21.08 -1.21
CA GLN A 135 5.44 -21.76 -0.05
C GLN A 135 4.39 -22.41 0.85
N LEU A 136 3.24 -21.75 1.06
CA LEU A 136 2.14 -22.29 1.83
C LEU A 136 1.42 -23.45 1.12
N ALA A 137 1.34 -23.42 -0.21
CA ALA A 137 0.82 -24.52 -1.00
C ALA A 137 1.73 -25.75 -0.92
N ASP A 138 3.03 -25.57 -1.17
CA ASP A 138 4.04 -26.62 -1.11
C ASP A 138 4.08 -27.27 0.29
N ALA A 139 4.03 -26.46 1.36
CA ALA A 139 3.98 -26.97 2.73
C ALA A 139 2.71 -27.78 3.02
N ALA A 140 1.55 -27.36 2.48
CA ALA A 140 0.29 -28.07 2.69
C ALA A 140 0.33 -29.44 2.01
N GLU A 141 0.83 -29.49 0.77
CA GLU A 141 0.99 -30.72 0.00
C GLU A 141 1.93 -31.70 0.71
N ALA A 142 3.10 -31.23 1.18
CA ALA A 142 4.04 -32.05 1.92
C ALA A 142 3.40 -32.66 3.19
N HIS A 143 2.72 -31.85 4.00
CA HIS A 143 2.06 -32.34 5.21
C HIS A 143 0.92 -33.33 4.92
N GLN A 144 0.16 -33.11 3.85
CA GLN A 144 -0.87 -34.04 3.42
C GLN A 144 -0.26 -35.38 3.00
N PHE A 145 0.78 -35.36 2.17
CA PHE A 145 1.48 -36.56 1.72
C PHE A 145 2.02 -37.39 2.88
N TYR A 146 2.70 -36.77 3.86
CA TYR A 146 3.20 -37.49 5.04
C TYR A 146 2.06 -38.04 5.91
N GLY A 147 0.94 -37.35 6.00
CA GLY A 147 -0.26 -37.84 6.67
C GLY A 147 -0.78 -39.12 6.01
N ASP A 148 -1.00 -39.06 4.70
CA ASP A 148 -1.52 -40.17 3.90
C ASP A 148 -0.56 -41.39 3.92
N ALA A 149 0.75 -41.15 3.82
CA ALA A 149 1.76 -42.19 3.89
C ALA A 149 1.78 -42.90 5.25
N ASN A 150 1.73 -42.15 6.35
CA ASN A 150 1.69 -42.72 7.69
C ASN A 150 0.41 -43.54 7.93
N GLU A 151 -0.73 -43.08 7.40
CA GLU A 151 -1.99 -43.82 7.46
C GLU A 151 -1.89 -45.14 6.69
N ALA A 152 -1.34 -45.12 5.47
CA ALA A 152 -1.13 -46.32 4.68
C ALA A 152 -0.17 -47.32 5.36
N GLU A 153 0.93 -46.84 5.96
CA GLU A 153 1.85 -47.68 6.72
C GLU A 153 1.18 -48.33 7.94
N SER A 154 0.40 -47.55 8.70
CA SER A 154 -0.36 -48.04 9.85
C SER A 154 -1.35 -49.12 9.43
N TRP A 155 -2.10 -48.87 8.35
CA TRP A 155 -3.06 -49.83 7.79
C TRP A 155 -2.36 -51.13 7.33
N MET A 156 -1.24 -51.03 6.62
CA MET A 156 -0.46 -52.20 6.22
C MET A 156 0.04 -53.00 7.42
N LYS A 157 0.53 -52.32 8.46
CA LYS A 157 1.01 -52.97 9.70
C LYS A 157 -0.13 -53.73 10.40
N GLU A 158 -1.31 -53.13 10.49
CA GLU A 158 -2.51 -53.79 11.03
C GLU A 158 -2.86 -55.05 10.24
N LYS A 159 -2.92 -54.98 8.90
CA LYS A 159 -3.24 -56.14 8.07
C LYS A 159 -2.18 -57.25 8.14
N ARG A 160 -0.90 -56.88 8.17
CA ARG A 160 0.19 -57.85 8.40
C ARG A 160 0.07 -58.55 9.75
N ALA A 161 -0.26 -57.81 10.81
CA ALA A 161 -0.45 -58.39 12.14
C ALA A 161 -1.62 -59.40 12.15
N LEU A 162 -2.73 -59.09 11.47
CA LEU A 162 -3.87 -60.02 11.35
C LEU A 162 -3.52 -61.30 10.59
N LEU A 163 -2.69 -61.20 9.54
CA LEU A 163 -2.27 -62.36 8.75
C LEU A 163 -1.24 -63.24 9.47
N ALA A 164 -0.46 -62.68 10.38
CA ALA A 164 0.57 -63.41 11.14
C ALA A 164 0.00 -64.26 12.31
N VAL A 165 -1.29 -64.14 12.63
CA VAL A 165 -1.97 -64.86 13.73
C VAL A 165 -2.71 -66.11 13.20
N ARG A 166 -2.36 -66.59 12.00
CA ARG A 166 -2.79 -67.87 11.42
C ARG A 166 -1.59 -68.72 11.06
#